data_AF-A0A131XH31-F1
#
_entry.id   AF-A0A131XH31-F1
#
_cell.length_a   1.000
_cell.length_b   1.000
_cell.length_c   1.000
_cell.angle_alpha   90.00
_cell.angle_beta   90.00
_cell.angle_gamma   90.00
#
_symmetry.space_group_name_H-M   'P 1'
#
loop_
_entity.id
_entity.type
_entity.pdbx_description
1 polymer ?
#
loop_
_entity_poly.entity_id
_entity_poly.type
_entity_poly.pdbx_seq_one_letter_code
_entity_poly.pdbx_strand_id
1 'polypeptide(L)'
;ENDPATLRSAIADVQREVSRKEDILRQLNIVKAHRKKNQEEPITNLINQWRSAAQQAILDFQEHMAEPKPGLKDILSNFQIEPAVIGYSEDDDCF
;
A
#
# COMPACT_ATOMS: atom_id res chain seq x y z
N GLU A 1 43.84 -32.99 24.11
CA GLU A 1 42.43 -32.66 23.81
C GLU A 1 41.91 -31.71 24.88
N ASN A 2 41.22 -30.64 24.46
CA ASN A 2 40.73 -29.49 25.24
C ASN A 2 41.79 -28.57 25.85
N ASP A 3 42.35 -27.70 25.00
CA ASP A 3 43.05 -26.49 25.45
C ASP A 3 42.02 -25.45 25.94
N PRO A 4 42.07 -25.00 27.21
CA PRO A 4 41.13 -24.02 27.77
C PRO A 4 41.07 -22.69 26.97
N ALA A 5 42.12 -22.33 26.23
CA ALA A 5 42.10 -21.15 25.37
C ALA A 5 41.16 -21.33 24.16
N THR A 6 41.19 -22.50 23.53
CA THR A 6 40.29 -22.82 22.40
C THR A 6 38.82 -22.85 22.83
N LEU A 7 38.51 -23.36 24.03
CA LEU A 7 37.15 -23.36 24.58
C LEU A 7 36.66 -21.94 24.87
N ARG A 8 37.51 -21.07 25.43
CA ARG A 8 37.17 -19.66 25.68
C ARG A 8 36.90 -18.90 24.38
N SER A 9 37.67 -19.15 23.33
CA SER A 9 37.44 -18.56 22.00
C SER A 9 36.11 -19.01 21.41
N ALA A 10 35.83 -20.31 21.45
CA ALA A 10 34.56 -20.86 20.94
C ALA A 10 33.34 -20.30 21.69
N ILE A 11 33.43 -20.14 23.02
CA ILE A 11 32.36 -19.52 23.82
C ILE A 11 32.14 -18.06 23.39
N ALA A 12 33.21 -17.30 23.19
CA ALA A 12 33.11 -15.90 22.74
C ALA A 12 32.52 -15.79 21.32
N ASP A 13 32.82 -16.72 20.43
CA ASP A 13 32.26 -16.78 19.08
C ASP A 13 30.77 -17.08 19.10
N VAL A 14 30.36 -18.07 19.91
CA VAL A 14 28.95 -18.41 20.09
C VAL A 14 28.17 -17.25 20.70
N GLN A 15 28.73 -16.58 21.72
CA GLN A 15 28.10 -15.41 22.34
C GLN A 15 27.91 -14.27 21.34
N ARG A 16 28.92 -13.98 20.51
CA ARG A 16 28.78 -12.97 19.45
C ARG A 16 27.69 -13.32 18.44
N GLU A 17 27.62 -14.58 18.04
CA GLU A 17 26.62 -15.03 17.08
C GLU A 17 25.21 -15.02 17.66
N VAL A 18 25.05 -15.33 18.96
CA VAL A 18 23.78 -15.21 19.68
C VAL A 18 23.33 -13.75 19.72
N SER A 19 24.19 -12.82 20.16
CA SER A 19 23.84 -11.39 20.21
C SER A 19 23.49 -10.83 18.83
N ARG A 20 24.23 -11.24 17.78
CA ARG A 20 23.93 -10.86 16.39
C ARG A 20 22.53 -11.33 15.97
N LYS A 21 22.16 -12.56 16.30
CA LYS A 21 20.84 -13.12 15.97
C LYS A 21 19.72 -12.46 16.77
N GLU A 22 19.96 -12.11 18.04
CA GLU A 22 19.02 -11.38 18.88
C GLU A 22 18.73 -9.98 18.33
N ASP A 23 19.76 -9.25 17.87
CA ASP A 23 19.60 -7.95 17.23
C ASP A 23 18.79 -8.02 15.93
N ILE A 24 19.07 -9.02 15.09
CA ILE A 24 18.30 -9.28 13.86
C ILE A 24 16.83 -9.58 14.21
N LEU A 25 16.58 -10.43 15.20
CA LEU A 25 15.23 -10.75 15.66
C LEU A 25 14.51 -9.51 16.18
N ARG A 26 15.18 -8.63 16.93
CA ARG A 26 14.61 -7.37 17.40
C ARG A 26 14.18 -6.50 16.22
N GLN A 27 15.03 -6.31 15.22
CA GLN A 27 14.70 -5.53 14.02
C GLN A 27 13.51 -6.12 13.27
N LEU A 28 13.50 -7.44 13.06
CA LEU A 28 12.40 -8.14 12.40
C LEU A 28 11.08 -7.99 13.18
N ASN A 29 11.12 -8.06 14.51
CA ASN A 29 9.95 -7.86 15.35
C ASN A 29 9.40 -6.44 15.27
N ILE A 30 10.27 -5.42 15.19
CA ILE A 30 9.84 -4.04 14.96
C ILE A 30 9.12 -3.91 13.61
N VAL A 31 9.71 -4.45 12.54
CA VAL A 31 9.09 -4.42 11.20
C VAL A 31 7.77 -5.20 11.18
N LYS A 32 7.72 -6.37 11.82
CA LYS A 32 6.51 -7.19 11.93
C LYS A 32 5.42 -6.48 12.73
N ALA A 33 5.77 -5.85 13.85
CA ALA A 33 4.84 -5.08 14.66
C ALA A 33 4.34 -3.84 13.90
N HIS A 34 5.21 -3.15 13.17
CA HIS A 34 4.83 -2.06 12.28
C HIS A 34 3.86 -2.55 11.20
N ARG A 35 4.15 -3.64 10.48
CA ARG A 35 3.24 -4.22 9.48
C ARG A 35 1.91 -4.70 10.07
N LYS A 36 1.90 -5.17 11.32
CA LYS A 36 0.68 -5.62 12.00
C LYS A 36 -0.17 -4.44 12.48
N LYS A 37 0.47 -3.41 13.06
CA LYS A 37 -0.19 -2.19 13.55
C LYS A 37 -0.67 -1.32 12.39
N ASN A 38 0.14 -1.27 11.34
CA ASN A 38 -0.17 -0.69 10.04
C ASN A 38 -0.57 -1.82 9.08
N GLN A 39 -1.49 -2.69 9.49
CA GLN A 39 -2.46 -3.24 8.55
C GLN A 39 -3.36 -2.08 8.08
N GLU A 40 -2.71 -1.04 7.55
CA GLU A 40 -3.27 -0.09 6.61
C GLU A 40 -4.01 -0.98 5.63
N GLU A 41 -5.32 -0.77 5.49
CA GLU A 41 -6.03 -1.18 4.28
C GLU A 41 -5.03 -1.05 3.13
N PRO A 42 -4.64 -2.15 2.46
CA PRO A 42 -3.58 -2.13 1.47
C PRO A 42 -3.76 -0.87 0.64
N ILE A 43 -2.72 -0.08 0.37
CA ILE A 43 -2.87 1.18 -0.37
C ILE A 43 -3.76 0.98 -1.62
N THR A 44 -3.68 -0.19 -2.24
CA THR A 44 -4.60 -0.70 -3.27
C THR A 44 -6.09 -0.69 -2.89
N ASN A 45 -6.48 -1.18 -1.71
CA ASN A 45 -7.84 -1.11 -1.21
C ASN A 45 -8.30 0.34 -1.02
N LEU A 46 -7.47 1.21 -0.43
CA LEU A 46 -7.82 2.62 -0.29
C LEU A 46 -7.98 3.28 -1.67
N ILE A 47 -7.07 3.00 -2.61
CA ILE A 47 -7.19 3.44 -4.00
C ILE A 47 -8.52 2.99 -4.60
N ASN A 48 -8.90 1.71 -4.42
CA ASN A 48 -10.15 1.19 -4.94
C ASN A 48 -11.37 1.85 -4.30
N GLN A 49 -11.37 2.05 -2.97
CA GLN A 49 -12.47 2.73 -2.27
C GLN A 49 -12.65 4.17 -2.75
N TRP A 50 -11.56 4.94 -2.83
CA TRP A 50 -11.60 6.32 -3.31
C TRP A 50 -11.97 6.40 -4.79
N ARG A 51 -11.47 5.47 -5.61
CA ARG A 51 -11.85 5.37 -7.03
C ARG A 51 -13.35 5.13 -7.15
N SER A 52 -13.89 4.11 -6.49
CA SER A 52 -15.32 3.81 -6.56
C SER A 52 -16.19 4.95 -6.02
N ALA A 53 -15.78 5.60 -4.93
CA ALA A 53 -16.49 6.77 -4.40
C ALA A 53 -16.50 7.94 -5.40
N ALA A 54 -15.36 8.21 -6.07
CA ALA A 54 -15.27 9.26 -7.09
C ALA A 54 -16.10 8.93 -8.32
N GLN A 55 -16.06 7.68 -8.80
CA GLN A 55 -16.87 7.21 -9.93
C GLN A 55 -18.37 7.42 -9.67
N GLN A 56 -18.87 6.99 -8.50
CA GLN A 56 -20.26 7.19 -8.11
C GLN A 56 -20.62 8.67 -8.02
N ALA A 57 -19.78 9.49 -7.37
CA ALA A 57 -20.03 10.93 -7.27
C ALA A 57 -20.10 11.63 -8.64
N ILE A 58 -19.31 11.19 -9.61
CA ILE A 58 -19.35 11.73 -10.98
C ILE A 58 -20.63 11.33 -11.70
N LEU A 59 -21.07 10.07 -11.58
CA LEU A 59 -22.35 9.61 -12.13
C LEU A 59 -23.52 10.37 -11.51
N ASP A 60 -23.56 10.46 -10.18
CA ASP A 60 -24.57 11.21 -9.44
C ASP A 60 -24.60 12.67 -9.90
N PHE A 61 -23.43 13.28 -10.07
CA PHE A 61 -23.32 14.65 -10.56
C PHE A 61 -23.88 14.82 -11.97
N GLN A 62 -23.57 13.91 -12.90
CA GLN A 62 -24.10 13.91 -14.25
C GLN A 62 -25.63 13.73 -14.27
N GLU A 63 -26.18 12.89 -13.39
CA GLU A 63 -27.62 12.68 -13.29
C GLU A 63 -28.40 13.92 -12.86
N HIS A 64 -27.80 14.76 -12.01
CA HIS A 64 -28.40 16.00 -11.51
C HIS A 64 -28.20 17.21 -12.44
N MET A 65 -27.50 17.05 -13.57
CA MET A 65 -27.33 18.12 -14.56
C MET A 65 -28.56 18.32 -15.44
N ALA A 66 -28.74 19.55 -15.90
CA ALA A 66 -29.79 19.89 -16.87
C ALA A 66 -29.47 19.29 -18.24
N GLU A 67 -30.51 18.86 -18.97
CA GLU A 67 -30.36 18.36 -20.33
C GLU A 67 -29.92 19.47 -21.31
N PRO A 68 -29.02 19.19 -22.27
CA PRO A 68 -28.38 17.91 -22.53
C PRO A 68 -27.26 17.59 -21.55
N LYS A 69 -27.26 16.37 -20.99
CA LYS A 69 -26.20 15.91 -20.09
C LYS A 69 -24.85 15.86 -20.81
N PRO A 70 -23.78 16.47 -20.26
CA PRO A 70 -22.44 16.33 -20.83
C PRO A 70 -21.95 14.89 -20.68
N GLY A 71 -21.08 14.44 -21.60
CA GLY A 71 -20.47 13.11 -21.51
C GLY A 71 -19.52 13.01 -20.32
N LEU A 72 -19.23 11.79 -19.84
CA LEU A 72 -18.33 11.63 -18.69
C LEU A 72 -16.94 12.19 -18.99
N LYS A 73 -16.46 12.08 -20.24
CA LYS A 73 -15.21 12.68 -20.70
C LYS A 73 -15.12 14.19 -20.48
N ASP A 74 -16.22 14.91 -20.73
CA ASP A 74 -16.27 16.37 -20.56
C ASP A 74 -16.22 16.75 -19.09
N ILE A 75 -16.93 15.99 -18.26
CA ILE A 75 -16.94 16.16 -16.80
C ILE A 75 -15.53 15.91 -16.24
N LEU A 76 -14.90 14.81 -16.62
CA LEU A 76 -13.53 14.46 -16.20
C LEU A 76 -12.53 15.54 -16.64
N SER A 77 -12.64 16.02 -17.88
CA SER A 77 -11.80 17.09 -18.41
C SER A 77 -11.96 18.39 -17.63
N ASN A 78 -13.20 18.75 -17.26
CA ASN A 78 -13.49 19.94 -16.45
C ASN A 78 -12.90 19.85 -15.03
N PHE A 79 -12.95 18.66 -14.42
CA PHE A 79 -12.33 18.41 -13.11
C PHE A 79 -10.82 18.14 -13.19
N GLN A 80 -10.23 18.12 -14.39
CA GLN A 80 -8.82 17.79 -14.63
C GLN A 80 -8.44 16.40 -14.06
N ILE A 81 -9.38 15.45 -14.12
CA ILE A 81 -9.17 14.07 -13.68
C ILE A 81 -8.66 13.27 -14.87
N GLU A 82 -7.51 12.64 -14.69
CA GLU A 82 -6.95 11.74 -15.70
C GLU A 82 -7.81 10.47 -15.83
N PRO A 83 -8.31 10.12 -17.04
CA PRO A 83 -9.11 8.92 -17.29
C PRO A 83 -8.52 7.63 -16.71
N ALA A 84 -7.21 7.44 -16.86
CA ALA A 84 -6.50 6.24 -16.42
C ALA A 84 -6.52 6.06 -14.89
N VAL A 85 -6.60 7.15 -14.12
CA VAL A 85 -6.60 7.11 -12.66
C VAL A 85 -7.93 6.58 -12.12
N ILE A 86 -9.03 6.95 -12.78
CA ILE A 86 -10.39 6.59 -12.38
C ILE A 86 -10.96 5.39 -13.15
N GLY A 87 -10.22 4.84 -14.11
CA GLY A 87 -10.62 3.66 -14.87
C GLY A 87 -11.61 3.95 -16.01
N TYR A 88 -11.69 5.20 -16.48
CA TYR A 88 -12.62 5.57 -17.55
C TYR A 88 -12.25 4.92 -18.90
N SER A 89 -13.26 4.32 -19.55
CA SER A 89 -13.20 3.78 -20.92
C SER A 89 -13.77 4.80 -21.90
N GLU A 90 -12.93 5.32 -22.81
CA GLU A 90 -13.39 6.26 -23.85
C GLU A 90 -14.30 5.60 -24.89
N ASP A 91 -14.18 4.29 -25.10
CA ASP A 91 -14.94 3.54 -26.10
C ASP A 91 -16.39 3.30 -25.66
N ASP A 92 -16.61 3.10 -24.36
CA ASP A 92 -17.91 2.73 -23.77
C ASP A 92 -18.55 3.88 -22.95
N ASP A 93 -17.88 5.03 -22.83
CA ASP A 93 -18.24 6.17 -21.97
C ASP A 93 -18.66 5.73 -20.55
N CYS A 94 -17.87 4.84 -19.93
CA CYS A 94 -18.15 4.25 -18.63
C CYS A 94 -16.87 4.03 -17.79
N PHE A 95 -17.03 3.60 -16.54
CA PHE A 95 -15.95 3.28 -15.60
C PHE A 95 -15.66 1.78 -15.51
#